data_AF-A0A3B1D3M2-F1
#
_entry.id   AF-A0A3B1D3M2-F1
#
_cell.length_a   1.000
_cell.length_b   1.000
_cell.length_c   1.000
_cell.angle_alpha   90.00
_cell.angle_beta   90.00
_cell.angle_gamma   90.00
#
_symmetry.space_group_name_H-M   'P 1'
#
loop_
_entity.id
_entity.type
_entity.pdbx_description
1 polymer ?
#
loop_
_entity_poly.entity_id
_entity_poly.type
_entity_poly.pdbx_seq_one_letter_code
_entity_poly.pdbx_strand_id
1 'polypeptide(L)'
;MKTTLFRFAAPIMSLFFLTGCSGTEEKSELLSLLGVDEKIVDTNQDTENIYDAITLLKRGEAFYVKEEYIEAISEFERFLLLHPFHRMAAFSQFKLAMSYFQQLNTIDRDPGPMIKAMTAFERILSQYPQSLYVEEAQEKIAKLELRTLKHEFLVGHFYYRTETYPAAIARFNKILRKNPDETLLEKTLYFLGLSHFESGDIASATTTFQNFLEKYPQSEFRKKIIKIQAKFENASPVS
;
A
#
# COMPACT_ATOMS: atom_id res chain seq x y z
N MET A 1 -45.42 -9.30 -56.13
CA MET A 1 -45.38 -10.77 -55.96
C MET A 1 -44.87 -11.04 -54.54
N LYS A 2 -45.77 -11.33 -53.60
CA LYS A 2 -45.99 -12.66 -53.00
C LYS A 2 -44.75 -13.18 -52.22
N THR A 3 -44.77 -13.03 -50.88
CA THR A 3 -44.89 -14.12 -49.86
C THR A 3 -43.51 -14.68 -49.45
N THR A 4 -43.11 -14.92 -48.18
CA THR A 4 -43.86 -15.36 -46.99
C THR A 4 -42.94 -15.42 -45.73
N LEU A 5 -43.54 -15.18 -44.55
CA LEU A 5 -43.37 -15.81 -43.20
C LEU A 5 -42.08 -15.57 -42.37
N PHE A 6 -42.15 -14.87 -41.21
CA PHE A 6 -42.52 -15.31 -39.82
C PHE A 6 -41.41 -16.20 -39.17
N ARG A 7 -40.89 -16.02 -37.94
CA ARG A 7 -41.50 -15.87 -36.58
C ARG A 7 -40.31 -15.86 -35.55
N PHE A 8 -40.17 -14.99 -34.54
CA PHE A 8 -40.58 -15.08 -33.10
C PHE A 8 -39.71 -14.02 -32.35
N ALA A 9 -40.20 -13.00 -31.62
CA ALA A 9 -40.62 -12.97 -30.20
C ALA A 9 -39.64 -13.71 -29.25
N ALA A 10 -39.08 -13.20 -28.14
CA ALA A 10 -39.44 -12.13 -27.18
C ALA A 10 -38.24 -11.87 -26.19
N PRO A 11 -38.32 -10.89 -25.26
CA PRO A 11 -37.21 -10.23 -24.56
C PRO A 11 -37.00 -10.71 -23.11
N ILE A 12 -35.79 -10.57 -22.51
CA ILE A 12 -35.61 -10.55 -21.04
C ILE A 12 -34.47 -9.59 -20.62
N MET A 13 -34.87 -8.63 -19.80
CA MET A 13 -34.09 -7.74 -18.95
C MET A 13 -33.52 -8.51 -17.75
N SER A 14 -32.24 -8.31 -17.41
CA SER A 14 -31.64 -8.45 -16.05
C SER A 14 -30.15 -8.08 -16.18
N LEU A 15 -29.71 -6.85 -15.92
CA LEU A 15 -29.45 -6.23 -14.62
C LEU A 15 -28.72 -7.12 -13.60
N PHE A 16 -27.46 -6.73 -13.34
CA PHE A 16 -26.63 -6.99 -12.14
C PHE A 16 -26.28 -8.46 -11.81
N PHE A 17 -24.98 -8.76 -11.74
CA PHE A 17 -24.31 -8.89 -10.45
C PHE A 17 -22.79 -8.82 -10.65
N LEU A 18 -22.19 -7.83 -9.99
CA LEU A 18 -20.79 -7.85 -9.57
C LEU A 18 -20.57 -9.08 -8.70
N THR A 19 -19.77 -10.02 -9.18
CA THR A 19 -19.00 -10.91 -8.30
C THR A 19 -17.64 -11.11 -8.93
N GLY A 20 -16.64 -10.50 -8.30
CA GLY A 20 -15.26 -10.73 -8.64
C GLY A 20 -14.90 -12.21 -8.52
N CYS A 21 -14.01 -12.63 -9.40
CA CYS A 21 -13.15 -13.79 -9.25
C CYS A 21 -11.85 -13.41 -9.97
N SER A 22 -10.94 -12.73 -9.28
CA SER A 22 -9.60 -12.36 -9.78
C SER A 22 -8.65 -13.58 -9.83
N GLY A 23 -9.19 -14.78 -10.06
CA GLY A 23 -8.42 -16.04 -10.00
C GLY A 23 -8.18 -16.70 -11.35
N THR A 24 -8.88 -16.29 -12.41
CA THR A 24 -8.79 -16.96 -13.72
C THR A 24 -7.72 -16.39 -14.64
N GLU A 25 -7.34 -15.12 -14.48
CA GLU A 25 -6.27 -14.50 -15.28
C GLU A 25 -4.86 -14.95 -14.83
N GLU A 26 -4.64 -15.11 -13.52
CA GLU A 26 -3.33 -15.53 -12.95
C GLU A 26 -2.91 -16.94 -13.39
N LYS A 27 -3.85 -17.89 -13.49
CA LYS A 27 -3.55 -19.26 -13.92
C LYS A 27 -3.06 -19.34 -15.38
N SER A 28 -3.48 -18.39 -16.21
CA SER A 28 -3.06 -18.23 -17.61
C SER A 28 -1.64 -17.63 -17.71
N GLU A 29 -1.28 -16.76 -16.76
CA GLU A 29 0.01 -16.08 -16.73
C GLU A 29 1.16 -17.05 -16.43
N LEU A 30 0.97 -17.97 -15.48
CA LEU A 30 1.99 -18.98 -15.17
C LEU A 30 2.24 -19.95 -16.34
N LEU A 31 1.17 -20.42 -17.00
CA LEU A 31 1.27 -21.35 -18.12
C LEU A 31 1.93 -20.69 -19.34
N SER A 32 1.62 -19.42 -19.59
CA SER A 32 2.27 -18.65 -20.67
C SER A 32 3.74 -18.33 -20.37
N LEU A 33 4.09 -17.94 -19.13
CA LEU A 33 5.47 -17.67 -18.69
C LEU A 33 6.38 -18.90 -18.70
N LEU A 34 5.81 -20.07 -18.40
CA LEU A 34 6.57 -21.31 -18.37
C LEU A 34 6.81 -21.88 -19.78
N GLY A 35 6.04 -21.48 -20.80
CA GLY A 35 6.13 -22.07 -22.15
C GLY A 35 5.86 -23.58 -22.14
N VAL A 36 5.10 -24.05 -21.15
CA VAL A 36 4.81 -25.47 -20.93
C VAL A 36 3.37 -25.72 -21.40
N ASP A 37 3.23 -26.38 -22.55
CA ASP A 37 1.96 -26.97 -22.95
C ASP A 37 1.53 -27.96 -21.86
N GLU A 38 0.25 -27.91 -21.48
CA GLU A 38 -0.38 -28.59 -20.32
C GLU A 38 -0.20 -30.12 -20.26
N LYS A 39 0.46 -30.73 -21.25
CA LYS A 39 0.78 -32.15 -21.31
C LYS A 39 2.25 -32.38 -21.01
N ILE A 40 2.51 -32.72 -19.75
CA ILE A 40 3.46 -33.73 -19.21
C ILE A 40 3.77 -33.25 -17.79
N VAL A 41 2.96 -33.70 -16.84
CA VAL A 41 3.44 -33.92 -15.47
C VAL A 41 3.14 -35.39 -15.21
N ASP A 42 3.98 -36.25 -15.77
CA ASP A 42 3.97 -37.65 -15.40
C ASP A 42 4.64 -37.74 -14.03
N THR A 43 3.80 -37.88 -13.01
CA THR A 43 4.18 -38.03 -11.61
C THR A 43 4.83 -39.38 -11.43
N ASN A 44 6.13 -39.54 -11.67
CA ASN A 44 6.96 -40.64 -11.15
C ASN A 44 8.43 -40.39 -11.50
N GLN A 45 9.19 -39.68 -10.65
CA GLN A 45 10.59 -40.01 -10.34
C GLN A 45 11.18 -39.08 -9.27
N ASP A 46 11.59 -39.73 -8.18
CA ASP A 46 12.79 -39.49 -7.38
C ASP A 46 12.88 -38.23 -6.51
N THR A 47 13.36 -38.46 -5.29
CA THR A 47 13.69 -37.51 -4.22
C THR A 47 14.67 -36.38 -4.61
N GLU A 48 15.01 -36.27 -5.89
CA GLU A 48 15.95 -35.33 -6.50
C GLU A 48 15.32 -33.95 -6.81
N ASN A 49 13.99 -33.81 -6.79
CA ASN A 49 13.33 -32.61 -7.33
C ASN A 49 12.52 -31.74 -6.35
N ILE A 50 12.77 -31.84 -5.04
CA ILE A 50 12.09 -31.03 -4.00
C ILE A 50 12.53 -29.55 -4.05
N TYR A 51 13.73 -29.29 -4.58
CA TYR A 51 14.34 -27.95 -4.70
C TYR A 51 14.46 -27.46 -6.14
N ASP A 52 13.82 -28.14 -7.09
CA ASP A 52 13.75 -27.62 -8.46
C ASP A 52 12.98 -26.30 -8.50
N ALA A 53 13.43 -25.43 -9.40
CA ALA A 53 12.92 -24.08 -9.58
C ALA A 53 11.40 -24.11 -9.83
N ILE A 54 10.91 -25.02 -10.67
CA ILE A 54 9.49 -25.12 -10.99
C ILE A 54 8.70 -25.70 -9.83
N THR A 55 9.24 -26.69 -9.13
CA THR A 55 8.59 -27.27 -7.93
C THR A 55 8.40 -26.21 -6.84
N LEU A 56 9.44 -25.42 -6.54
CA LEU A 56 9.40 -24.36 -5.54
C LEU A 56 8.33 -23.30 -5.88
N LEU A 57 8.28 -22.86 -7.14
CA LEU A 57 7.25 -21.91 -7.60
C LEU A 57 5.85 -22.47 -7.47
N LYS A 58 5.61 -23.69 -7.97
CA LYS A 58 4.29 -24.32 -7.90
C LYS A 58 3.80 -24.48 -6.47
N ARG A 59 4.69 -24.82 -5.51
CA ARG A 59 4.34 -24.88 -4.10
C ARG A 59 4.03 -23.51 -3.52
N GLY A 60 4.90 -22.53 -3.76
CA GLY A 60 4.70 -21.16 -3.28
C GLY A 60 3.38 -20.57 -3.76
N GLU A 61 3.03 -20.79 -5.02
CA GLU A 61 1.73 -20.40 -5.55
C GLU A 61 0.56 -21.19 -4.99
N ALA A 62 0.70 -22.50 -4.83
CA ALA A 62 -0.35 -23.31 -4.21
C ALA A 62 -0.66 -22.81 -2.79
N PHE A 63 0.36 -22.44 -2.02
CA PHE A 63 0.19 -21.80 -0.71
C PHE A 63 -0.43 -20.40 -0.84
N TYR A 64 0.04 -19.58 -1.78
CA TYR A 64 -0.50 -18.24 -2.01
C TYR A 64 -2.00 -18.24 -2.32
N VAL A 65 -2.44 -19.14 -3.21
CA VAL A 65 -3.85 -19.30 -3.61
C VAL A 65 -4.71 -19.79 -2.45
N LYS A 66 -4.14 -20.57 -1.53
CA LYS A 66 -4.81 -20.99 -0.29
C LYS A 66 -4.78 -19.92 0.81
N GLU A 67 -4.20 -18.75 0.54
CA GLU A 67 -3.97 -17.68 1.51
C GLU A 67 -3.03 -18.09 2.67
N GLU A 68 -2.28 -19.18 2.49
CA GLU A 68 -1.23 -19.67 3.39
C GLU A 68 0.07 -18.86 3.14
N TYR A 69 0.02 -17.56 3.42
CA TYR A 69 1.06 -16.63 2.99
C TYR A 69 2.42 -16.86 3.66
N ILE A 70 2.46 -17.43 4.87
CA ILE A 70 3.72 -17.71 5.58
C ILE A 70 4.50 -18.80 4.85
N GLU A 71 3.80 -19.86 4.47
CA GLU A 71 4.32 -20.98 3.70
C GLU A 71 4.72 -20.52 2.29
N ALA A 72 3.88 -19.68 1.65
CA ALA A 72 4.18 -19.09 0.36
C ALA A 72 5.48 -18.27 0.39
N ILE A 73 5.66 -17.42 1.42
CA ILE A 73 6.89 -16.65 1.63
C ILE A 73 8.10 -17.58 1.71
N SER A 74 8.02 -18.65 2.50
CA SER A 74 9.14 -19.58 2.67
C SER A 74 9.57 -20.21 1.34
N GLU A 75 8.62 -20.60 0.50
CA GLU A 75 8.89 -21.20 -0.81
C GLU A 75 9.46 -20.18 -1.81
N PHE A 76 8.92 -18.96 -1.87
CA PHE A 76 9.43 -17.92 -2.77
C PHE A 76 10.82 -17.41 -2.33
N GLU A 77 11.09 -17.28 -1.04
CA GLU A 77 12.42 -16.95 -0.53
C GLU A 77 13.43 -18.04 -0.87
N ARG A 78 13.04 -19.30 -0.70
CA ARG A 78 13.88 -20.45 -1.05
C ARG A 78 14.16 -20.50 -2.55
N PHE A 79 13.18 -20.20 -3.40
CA PHE A 79 13.39 -20.06 -4.83
C PHE A 79 14.45 -18.98 -5.14
N LEU A 80 14.29 -17.78 -4.59
CA LEU A 80 15.21 -16.67 -4.84
C LEU A 80 16.63 -16.93 -4.33
N LEU A 81 16.75 -17.69 -3.24
CA LEU A 81 18.03 -18.10 -2.67
C LEU A 81 18.75 -19.12 -3.56
N LEU A 82 18.04 -20.14 -4.04
CA LEU A 82 18.64 -21.26 -4.78
C LEU A 82 18.77 -20.97 -6.28
N HIS A 83 17.88 -20.15 -6.83
CA HIS A 83 17.75 -19.88 -8.27
C HIS A 83 17.73 -18.38 -8.61
N PRO A 84 18.70 -17.57 -8.14
CA PRO A 84 18.65 -16.10 -8.22
C PRO A 84 18.65 -15.54 -9.66
N PHE A 85 19.23 -16.28 -10.61
CA PHE A 85 19.31 -15.87 -12.04
C PHE A 85 18.26 -16.55 -12.92
N HIS A 86 17.32 -17.32 -12.35
CA HIS A 86 16.29 -17.98 -13.13
C HIS A 86 15.31 -16.95 -13.73
N ARG A 87 14.78 -17.23 -14.93
CA ARG A 87 13.84 -16.33 -15.63
C ARG A 87 12.60 -15.94 -14.83
N MET A 88 12.22 -16.77 -13.85
CA MET A 88 11.08 -16.56 -12.94
C MET A 88 11.45 -15.87 -11.62
N ALA A 89 12.70 -15.44 -11.43
CA ALA A 89 13.11 -14.76 -10.20
C ALA A 89 12.31 -13.47 -9.96
N ALA A 90 12.05 -12.68 -11.00
CA ALA A 90 11.18 -11.50 -10.90
C ALA A 90 9.76 -11.86 -10.43
N PHE A 91 9.18 -12.94 -10.96
CA PHE A 91 7.86 -13.44 -10.54
C PHE A 91 7.86 -13.91 -9.08
N SER A 92 8.86 -14.70 -8.68
CA SER A 92 9.02 -15.15 -7.29
C SER A 92 9.19 -13.98 -6.32
N GLN A 93 9.98 -12.97 -6.70
CA GLN A 93 10.15 -11.74 -5.91
C GLN A 93 8.85 -10.95 -5.79
N PHE A 94 8.07 -10.85 -6.86
CA PHE A 94 6.77 -10.22 -6.84
C PHE A 94 5.77 -10.95 -5.95
N LYS A 95 5.63 -12.27 -6.10
CA LYS A 95 4.75 -13.08 -5.24
C LYS A 95 5.19 -13.10 -3.78
N LEU A 96 6.50 -13.04 -3.51
CA LEU A 96 7.03 -12.83 -2.17
C LEU A 96 6.55 -11.49 -1.57
N ALA A 97 6.71 -10.40 -2.32
CA ALA A 97 6.26 -9.08 -1.90
C ALA A 97 4.74 -9.03 -1.67
N MET A 98 3.97 -9.63 -2.57
CA MET A 98 2.52 -9.76 -2.44
C MET A 98 2.11 -10.61 -1.24
N SER A 99 2.84 -11.69 -0.93
CA SER A 99 2.56 -12.51 0.26
C SER A 99 2.76 -11.71 1.55
N TYR A 100 3.85 -10.93 1.64
CA TYR A 100 4.05 -9.98 2.74
C TYR A 100 2.96 -8.91 2.79
N PHE A 101 2.52 -8.42 1.63
CA PHE A 101 1.46 -7.41 1.52
C PHE A 101 0.10 -7.94 2.00
N GLN A 102 -0.25 -9.19 1.71
CA GLN A 102 -1.51 -9.78 2.16
C GLN A 102 -1.53 -10.06 3.66
N GLN A 103 -0.36 -10.27 4.28
CA GLN A 103 -0.23 -10.36 5.74
C GLN A 103 -0.50 -9.06 6.48
N LEU A 104 -0.73 -7.93 5.79
CA LEU A 104 -0.95 -6.62 6.42
C LEU A 104 -2.30 -6.47 7.15
N ASN A 105 -2.96 -7.58 7.46
CA ASN A 105 -4.25 -7.65 8.14
C ASN A 105 -4.12 -8.33 9.52
N THR A 106 -3.51 -7.61 10.45
CA THR A 106 -4.02 -7.43 11.81
C THR A 106 -3.57 -6.04 12.25
N ILE A 107 -4.52 -5.20 12.66
CA ILE A 107 -4.30 -3.78 12.95
C ILE A 107 -3.40 -3.58 14.20
N ASP A 108 -3.10 -4.64 14.95
CA ASP A 108 -2.79 -4.45 16.35
C ASP A 108 -1.31 -4.32 16.74
N ARG A 109 -0.29 -5.05 16.21
CA ARG A 109 1.01 -5.04 16.94
C ARG A 109 2.36 -5.16 16.23
N ASP A 110 2.48 -5.41 14.92
CA ASP A 110 3.81 -5.51 14.30
C ASP A 110 3.96 -4.72 13.00
N PRO A 111 4.82 -3.67 12.93
CA PRO A 111 5.17 -3.03 11.66
C PRO A 111 6.05 -3.91 10.75
N GLY A 112 6.53 -5.06 11.24
CA GLY A 112 7.40 -6.00 10.55
C GLY A 112 6.92 -6.39 9.14
N PRO A 113 5.70 -6.91 8.96
CA PRO A 113 5.19 -7.28 7.64
C PRO A 113 5.14 -6.11 6.65
N MET A 114 4.88 -4.87 7.12
CA MET A 114 4.85 -3.68 6.26
C MET A 114 6.23 -3.34 5.72
N ILE A 115 7.24 -3.36 6.58
CA ILE A 115 8.63 -3.10 6.18
C ILE A 115 9.10 -4.19 5.22
N LYS A 116 8.81 -5.47 5.51
CA LYS A 116 9.15 -6.60 4.63
C LYS A 116 8.48 -6.48 3.26
N ALA A 117 7.19 -6.14 3.20
CA ALA A 117 6.49 -5.91 1.96
C ALA A 117 7.13 -4.77 1.16
N MET A 118 7.40 -3.63 1.80
CA MET A 118 8.04 -2.47 1.16
C MET A 118 9.39 -2.85 0.54
N THR A 119 10.28 -3.44 1.34
CA THR A 119 11.61 -3.86 0.87
C THR A 119 11.51 -4.90 -0.25
N ALA A 120 10.54 -5.80 -0.19
CA ALA A 120 10.34 -6.80 -1.23
C ALA A 120 9.86 -6.19 -2.56
N PHE A 121 8.99 -5.17 -2.53
CA PHE A 121 8.61 -4.44 -3.75
C PHE A 121 9.75 -3.57 -4.28
N GLU A 122 10.50 -2.87 -3.42
CA GLU A 122 11.67 -2.06 -3.82
C GLU A 122 12.76 -2.91 -4.50
N ARG A 123 12.89 -4.18 -4.12
CA ARG A 123 13.77 -5.14 -4.81
C ARG A 123 13.35 -5.39 -6.26
N ILE A 124 12.07 -5.33 -6.59
CA ILE A 124 11.60 -5.45 -7.98
C ILE A 124 12.09 -4.26 -8.79
N LEU A 125 11.97 -3.06 -8.25
CA LEU A 125 12.42 -1.84 -8.93
C LEU A 125 13.93 -1.79 -9.13
N SER A 126 14.70 -2.31 -8.16
CA SER A 126 16.16 -2.26 -8.18
C SER A 126 16.82 -3.43 -8.91
N GLN A 127 16.28 -4.65 -8.78
CA GLN A 127 16.88 -5.87 -9.32
C GLN A 127 16.18 -6.36 -10.60
N TYR A 128 14.90 -6.04 -10.79
CA TYR A 128 14.09 -6.48 -11.93
C TYR A 128 13.40 -5.30 -12.66
N PRO A 129 14.12 -4.22 -13.02
CA PRO A 129 13.53 -2.98 -13.54
C PRO A 129 12.84 -3.10 -14.91
N GLN A 130 13.05 -4.21 -15.63
CA GLN A 130 12.40 -4.50 -16.92
C GLN A 130 11.27 -5.53 -16.80
N SER A 131 10.96 -5.98 -15.58
CA SER A 131 9.87 -6.94 -15.37
C SER A 131 8.50 -6.30 -15.53
N LEU A 132 7.51 -7.11 -15.92
CA LEU A 132 6.11 -6.66 -16.01
C LEU A 132 5.50 -6.26 -14.66
N TYR A 133 6.16 -6.60 -13.55
CA TYR A 133 5.69 -6.33 -12.18
C TYR A 133 6.08 -4.95 -11.66
N VAL A 134 6.85 -4.15 -12.42
CA VAL A 134 7.36 -2.85 -11.96
C VAL A 134 6.24 -1.87 -11.66
N GLU A 135 5.25 -1.76 -12.54
CA GLU A 135 4.13 -0.81 -12.38
C GLU A 135 3.30 -1.15 -11.14
N GLU A 136 2.92 -2.41 -10.98
CA GLU A 136 2.16 -2.84 -9.81
C GLU A 136 2.98 -2.70 -8.52
N ALA A 137 4.30 -2.99 -8.54
CA ALA A 137 5.16 -2.80 -7.39
C ALA A 137 5.21 -1.32 -6.95
N GLN A 138 5.28 -0.38 -7.90
CA GLN A 138 5.23 1.06 -7.61
C GLN A 138 3.88 1.45 -6.97
N GLU A 139 2.77 0.93 -7.48
CA GLU A 139 1.45 1.17 -6.90
C GLU A 139 1.36 0.67 -5.46
N LYS A 140 1.84 -0.56 -5.19
CA LYS A 140 1.85 -1.12 -3.83
C LYS A 140 2.77 -0.33 -2.90
N ILE A 141 3.95 0.10 -3.36
CA ILE A 141 4.87 0.96 -2.60
C ILE A 141 4.16 2.25 -2.20
N ALA A 142 3.55 2.97 -3.14
CA ALA A 142 2.83 4.21 -2.85
C ALA A 142 1.72 4.01 -1.80
N LYS A 143 1.00 2.89 -1.88
CA LYS A 143 -0.02 2.51 -0.88
C LYS A 143 0.57 2.24 0.50
N LEU A 144 1.72 1.56 0.58
CA LEU A 144 2.42 1.29 1.83
C LEU A 144 3.02 2.57 2.44
N GLU A 145 3.55 3.47 1.62
CA GLU A 145 4.06 4.77 2.05
C GLU A 145 2.91 5.59 2.66
N LEU A 146 1.77 5.68 1.98
CA LEU A 146 0.59 6.36 2.49
C LEU A 146 0.13 5.76 3.84
N ARG A 147 0.14 4.43 3.98
CA ARG A 147 -0.19 3.77 5.24
C ARG A 147 0.81 4.12 6.35
N THR A 148 2.09 4.24 6.02
CA THR A 148 3.15 4.67 6.95
C THR A 148 2.93 6.10 7.42
N LEU A 149 2.62 7.03 6.51
CA LEU A 149 2.36 8.43 6.87
C LEU A 149 1.10 8.57 7.73
N LYS A 150 0.05 7.82 7.41
CA LYS A 150 -1.17 7.77 8.26
C LYS A 150 -0.87 7.23 9.66
N HIS A 151 0.00 6.21 9.78
CA HIS A 151 0.43 5.70 11.08
C HIS A 151 1.22 6.75 11.87
N GLU A 152 2.19 7.42 11.25
CA GLU A 152 2.94 8.52 11.87
C GLU A 152 2.00 9.65 12.35
N PHE A 153 0.95 9.96 11.58
CA PHE A 153 -0.07 10.93 11.99
C PHE A 153 -0.83 10.48 13.23
N LEU A 154 -1.28 9.22 13.27
CA LEU A 154 -1.99 8.66 14.43
C LEU A 154 -1.13 8.71 15.70
N VAL A 155 0.16 8.36 15.59
CA VAL A 155 1.12 8.44 16.70
C VAL A 155 1.36 9.89 17.12
N GLY A 156 1.53 10.82 16.17
CA GLY A 156 1.68 12.24 16.45
C GLY A 156 0.45 12.84 17.14
N HIS A 157 -0.75 12.49 16.66
CA HIS A 157 -2.01 12.91 17.24
C HIS A 157 -2.24 12.32 18.64
N PHE A 158 -1.82 11.07 18.88
CA PHE A 158 -1.80 10.49 20.23
C PHE A 158 -0.92 11.33 21.16
N TYR A 159 0.31 11.65 20.76
CA TYR A 159 1.21 12.47 21.58
C TYR A 159 0.69 13.89 21.82
N TYR A 160 -0.01 14.48 20.85
CA TYR A 160 -0.69 15.76 21.04
C TYR A 160 -1.78 15.65 22.11
N ARG A 161 -2.63 14.61 22.04
CA ARG A 161 -3.70 14.38 23.02
C ARG A 161 -3.20 14.07 24.44
N THR A 162 -1.99 13.53 24.57
CA THR A 162 -1.34 13.29 25.86
C THR A 162 -0.41 14.43 26.28
N GLU A 163 -0.54 15.61 25.65
CA GLU A 163 0.19 16.85 25.98
C GLU A 163 1.72 16.75 25.85
N THR A 164 2.21 15.70 25.19
CA THR A 164 3.62 15.49 24.87
C THR A 164 3.99 16.16 23.55
N TYR A 165 3.85 17.48 23.51
CA TYR A 165 3.95 18.27 22.27
C TYR A 165 5.28 18.12 21.50
N PRO A 166 6.47 18.06 22.14
CA PRO A 166 7.72 17.85 21.41
C PRO A 166 7.73 16.53 20.61
N ALA A 167 7.13 15.46 21.15
CA ALA A 167 7.01 14.18 20.46
C ALA A 167 6.00 14.26 19.30
N ALA A 168 4.88 14.97 19.50
CA ALA A 168 3.91 15.23 18.44
C ALA A 168 4.52 16.01 17.27
N ILE A 169 5.22 17.11 17.56
CA ILE A 169 5.94 17.94 16.59
C ILE A 169 6.93 17.09 15.79
N ALA A 170 7.72 16.25 16.46
CA ALA A 170 8.68 15.37 15.80
C ALA A 170 8.00 14.41 14.81
N ARG A 171 6.85 13.84 15.18
CA ARG A 171 6.07 12.94 14.31
C ARG A 171 5.46 13.66 13.11
N PHE A 172 4.83 14.82 13.32
CA PHE A 172 4.27 15.61 12.22
C PHE A 172 5.35 16.11 11.26
N ASN A 173 6.52 16.51 11.76
CA ASN A 173 7.65 16.90 10.90
C ASN A 173 8.20 15.74 10.07
N LYS A 174 8.12 14.48 10.53
CA LYS A 174 8.46 13.32 9.69
C LYS A 174 7.52 13.19 8.51
N ILE A 175 6.22 13.45 8.72
CA ILE A 175 5.21 13.43 7.66
C ILE A 175 5.51 14.53 6.65
N LEU A 176 5.77 15.76 7.09
CA LEU A 176 6.05 16.89 6.18
C LEU A 176 7.27 16.65 5.27
N ARG A 177 8.30 15.93 5.74
CA ARG A 177 9.48 15.58 4.93
C ARG A 177 9.19 14.58 3.79
N LYS A 178 8.03 13.94 3.81
CA LYS A 178 7.64 12.87 2.89
C LYS A 178 6.55 13.28 1.90
N ASN A 179 6.27 14.59 1.76
CA ASN A 179 5.31 15.14 0.80
C ASN A 179 3.98 14.36 0.76
N PRO A 180 3.24 14.33 1.88
CA PRO A 180 1.99 13.59 1.97
C PRO A 180 0.94 14.17 1.01
N ASP A 181 -0.12 13.40 0.76
CA ASP A 181 -1.29 13.92 0.04
C ASP A 181 -1.90 15.14 0.75
N GLU A 182 -2.67 15.95 0.01
CA GLU A 182 -3.22 17.21 0.50
C GLU A 182 -4.15 17.01 1.72
N THR A 183 -4.88 15.89 1.78
CA THR A 183 -5.80 15.61 2.91
C THR A 183 -5.03 15.36 4.21
N LEU A 184 -3.95 14.59 4.13
CA LEU A 184 -3.09 14.32 5.28
C LEU A 184 -2.22 15.53 5.63
N LEU A 185 -1.75 16.28 4.62
CA LEU A 185 -0.96 17.48 4.81
C LEU A 185 -1.73 18.56 5.56
N GLU A 186 -2.97 18.83 5.16
CA GLU A 186 -3.87 19.76 5.84
C GLU A 186 -3.98 19.42 7.33
N LYS A 187 -4.38 18.19 7.65
CA LYS A 187 -4.51 17.74 9.05
C LYS A 187 -3.17 17.84 9.81
N THR A 188 -2.08 17.45 9.16
CA THR A 188 -0.73 17.48 9.77
C THR A 188 -0.32 18.90 10.13
N LEU A 189 -0.50 19.86 9.23
CA LEU A 189 -0.17 21.26 9.48
C LEU A 189 -1.05 21.87 10.58
N TYR A 190 -2.34 21.53 10.61
CA TYR A 190 -3.23 21.99 11.68
C TYR A 190 -2.76 21.51 13.06
N PHE A 191 -2.51 20.21 13.22
CA PHE A 191 -2.06 19.66 14.51
C PHE A 191 -0.61 20.02 14.85
N LEU A 192 0.25 20.24 13.86
CA LEU A 192 1.60 20.78 14.08
C LEU A 192 1.53 22.20 14.65
N GLY A 193 0.73 23.07 14.05
CA GLY A 193 0.52 24.43 14.55
C GLY A 193 -0.07 24.45 15.95
N LEU A 194 -1.05 23.58 16.24
CA LEU A 194 -1.58 23.40 17.60
C LEU A 194 -0.50 22.91 18.57
N SER A 195 0.32 21.94 18.16
CA SER A 195 1.37 21.41 19.04
C SER A 195 2.43 22.47 19.38
N HIS A 196 2.82 23.31 18.42
CA HIS A 196 3.69 24.47 18.68
C HIS A 196 3.03 25.48 19.60
N PHE A 197 1.74 25.74 19.41
CA PHE A 197 0.99 26.68 20.24
C PHE A 197 0.93 26.21 21.70
N GLU A 198 0.50 24.97 21.93
CA GLU A 198 0.37 24.41 23.27
C GLU A 198 1.73 24.17 23.95
N SER A 199 2.82 24.00 23.17
CA SER A 199 4.18 23.96 23.72
C SER A 199 4.76 25.34 24.06
N GLY A 200 4.04 26.42 23.78
CA GLY A 200 4.49 27.81 24.00
C GLY A 200 5.42 28.36 22.91
N ASP A 201 5.65 27.63 21.82
CA ASP A 201 6.44 28.09 20.67
C ASP A 201 5.55 28.89 19.71
N ILE A 202 5.22 30.11 20.14
CA ILE A 202 4.25 30.95 19.44
C ILE A 202 4.75 31.41 18.06
N ALA A 203 6.06 31.58 17.91
CA ALA A 203 6.66 31.99 16.64
C ALA A 203 6.44 30.91 15.56
N SER A 204 6.77 29.65 15.89
CA SER A 204 6.54 28.52 14.97
C SER A 204 5.05 28.27 14.75
N ALA A 205 4.22 28.41 15.79
CA ALA A 205 2.77 28.25 15.66
C ALA A 205 2.18 29.27 14.69
N THR A 206 2.55 30.54 14.83
CA THR A 206 2.08 31.65 13.98
C THR A 206 2.47 31.40 12.52
N THR A 207 3.73 31.06 12.28
CA THR A 207 4.24 30.75 10.93
C THR A 207 3.50 29.56 10.32
N THR A 208 3.33 28.48 11.09
CA THR A 208 2.64 27.27 10.61
C THR A 208 1.18 27.56 10.27
N PHE A 209 0.49 28.34 11.10
CA PHE A 209 -0.90 28.73 10.86
C PHE A 209 -1.06 29.70 9.70
N GLN A 210 -0.15 30.65 9.50
CA GLN A 210 -0.16 31.53 8.34
C GLN A 210 -0.01 30.71 7.05
N ASN A 211 1.00 29.85 6.98
CA ASN A 211 1.21 28.94 5.84
C ASN A 211 -0.03 28.06 5.59
N PHE A 212 -0.66 27.57 6.66
CA PHE A 212 -1.91 26.80 6.56
C PHE A 212 -3.04 27.63 5.94
N LEU A 213 -3.26 28.86 6.43
CA LEU A 213 -4.37 29.70 5.97
C LEU A 213 -4.20 30.16 4.52
N GLU A 214 -2.95 30.35 4.09
CA GLU A 214 -2.61 30.63 2.69
C GLU A 214 -2.88 29.41 1.81
N LYS A 215 -2.45 28.21 2.24
CA LYS A 215 -2.59 26.99 1.45
C LYS A 215 -4.01 26.43 1.43
N TYR A 216 -4.75 26.51 2.53
CA TYR A 216 -6.09 25.91 2.70
C TYR A 216 -7.15 26.94 3.12
N PRO A 217 -7.48 27.92 2.25
CA PRO A 217 -8.42 28.99 2.59
C PRO A 217 -9.87 28.51 2.84
N GLN A 218 -10.23 27.33 2.36
CA GLN A 218 -11.57 26.72 2.53
C GLN A 218 -11.62 25.64 3.61
N SER A 219 -10.53 25.43 4.34
CA SER A 219 -10.47 24.41 5.40
C SER A 219 -11.50 24.64 6.50
N GLU A 220 -12.08 23.56 7.02
CA GLU A 220 -12.90 23.60 8.24
C GLU A 220 -12.13 24.10 9.47
N PHE A 221 -10.80 23.95 9.48
CA PHE A 221 -9.94 24.39 10.57
C PHE A 221 -9.70 25.90 10.59
N ARG A 222 -9.95 26.61 9.47
CA ARG A 222 -9.68 28.05 9.31
C ARG A 222 -10.26 28.89 10.44
N LYS A 223 -11.54 28.70 10.77
CA LYS A 223 -12.22 29.47 11.83
C LYS A 223 -11.57 29.23 13.20
N LYS A 224 -11.13 28.00 13.47
CA LYS A 224 -10.45 27.64 14.73
C LYS A 224 -9.09 28.31 14.81
N ILE A 225 -8.32 28.28 13.73
CA ILE A 225 -6.99 28.91 13.64
C ILE A 225 -7.08 30.41 13.88
N ILE A 226 -7.99 31.11 13.19
CA ILE A 226 -8.17 32.56 13.37
C ILE A 226 -8.53 32.90 14.82
N LYS A 227 -9.40 32.10 15.45
CA LYS A 227 -9.74 32.27 16.87
C LYS A 227 -8.54 32.08 17.79
N ILE A 228 -7.63 31.17 17.48
CA ILE A 228 -6.40 30.95 18.25
C ILE A 228 -5.45 32.14 18.08
N GLN A 229 -5.22 32.60 16.85
CA GLN A 229 -4.37 33.76 16.56
C GLN A 229 -4.89 35.05 17.24
N ALA A 230 -6.20 35.29 17.21
CA ALA A 230 -6.79 36.45 17.89
C ALA A 230 -6.57 36.42 19.42
N LYS A 231 -6.52 35.24 20.05
CA LYS A 231 -6.19 35.15 21.48
C LYS A 231 -4.76 35.61 21.76
N PHE A 232 -3.84 35.35 20.84
CA PHE A 232 -2.44 35.76 20.96
C PHE A 232 -2.29 37.28 20.86
N GLU A 233 -2.88 37.89 19.82
CA GLU A 233 -2.78 39.34 19.59
C GLU A 233 -3.31 40.16 20.78
N ASN A 234 -4.32 39.63 21.47
CA ASN A 234 -4.88 40.26 22.67
C ASN A 234 -4.07 39.98 23.96
N ALA A 235 -3.23 38.96 23.99
CA ALA A 235 -2.41 38.58 25.16
C ALA A 235 -1.01 39.23 25.15
N SER A 236 -0.53 39.64 23.98
CA SER A 236 0.73 40.36 23.79
C SER A 236 0.45 41.65 23.02
N PRO A 237 -0.08 42.71 23.66
CA PRO A 237 -0.17 44.00 22.99
C PRO A 237 1.26 44.42 22.67
N VAL A 238 1.58 44.47 21.38
CA VAL A 238 2.86 44.94 20.86
C VAL A 238 3.14 46.29 21.51
N SER A 239 4.17 46.33 22.36
CA SER A 239 4.70 47.54 23.01
C SER A 239 5.60 48.30 22.05
#